data_AF-A0A174QU27-F1
#
_entry.id   AF-A0A174QU27-F1
#
_cell.length_a   1.000
_cell.length_b   1.000
_cell.length_c   1.000
_cell.angle_alpha   90.00
_cell.angle_beta   90.00
_cell.angle_gamma   90.00
#
_symmetry.space_group_name_H-M   'P 1'
#
loop_
_entity.id
_entity.type
_entity.pdbx_description
1 polymer ?
#
loop_
_entity_poly.entity_id
_entity_poly.type
_entity_poly.pdbx_seq_one_letter_code
_entity_poly.pdbx_strand_id
1 'polypeptide(L)'
;MTETSINYAKALYELSVPEEAVLETEKIFRSTPQLKGALENPLVSLKEKEHVIDRVFPQEMKNFLKVTCKYQKISSIYDILETYGDYSRKQKGILKAVLTYVTKPEEAQKEKMEDFLRREFGAKEVILTLREDKSLIGGFILSAGDKEFDWSLRGRYNNLRQKLTRR
;
A
#
# COMPACT_ATOMS: atom_id res chain seq x y z
N MET A 1 0.40 9.22 -6.43
CA MET A 1 1.63 9.23 -5.60
C MET A 1 2.55 10.32 -6.11
N THR A 2 3.00 11.24 -5.24
CA THR A 2 4.00 12.26 -5.61
C THR A 2 5.41 11.78 -5.26
N GLU A 3 6.42 12.20 -6.01
CA GLU A 3 7.84 11.86 -5.74
C GLU A 3 8.27 12.29 -4.32
N THR A 4 7.69 13.40 -3.84
CA THR A 4 7.88 13.89 -2.47
C THR A 4 7.36 12.91 -1.41
N SER A 5 6.17 12.32 -1.61
CA SER A 5 5.61 11.33 -0.68
C SER A 5 6.49 10.09 -0.57
N ILE A 6 7.08 9.64 -1.68
CA ILE A 6 7.98 8.49 -1.72
C ILE A 6 9.27 8.76 -0.94
N ASN A 7 9.87 9.94 -1.10
CA ASN A 7 11.09 10.30 -0.40
C ASN A 7 10.88 10.40 1.12
N TYR A 8 9.75 10.97 1.56
CA TYR A 8 9.42 11.02 2.98
C TYR A 8 9.09 9.64 3.57
N ALA A 9 8.39 8.78 2.81
CA ALA A 9 8.15 7.40 3.20
C ALA A 9 9.46 6.61 3.38
N LYS A 10 10.43 6.81 2.49
CA LYS A 10 11.78 6.24 2.64
C LYS A 10 12.47 6.72 3.90
N ALA A 11 12.46 8.03 4.17
CA ALA A 11 13.09 8.60 5.35
C ALA A 11 12.47 8.06 6.65
N LEU A 12 11.14 7.95 6.72
CA LEU A 12 10.44 7.33 7.86
C LEU A 12 10.85 5.86 8.06
N TYR A 13 11.06 5.12 6.98
CA TYR A 13 11.50 3.73 7.04
C TYR A 13 12.97 3.62 7.49
N GLU A 14 13.87 4.47 6.99
CA GLU A 14 15.28 4.52 7.43
C GLU A 14 15.42 4.91 8.89
N LEU A 15 14.56 5.80 9.38
CA LEU A 15 14.45 6.16 10.80
C LEU A 15 13.88 5.04 11.68
N SER A 16 13.55 3.88 11.10
CA SER A 16 13.00 2.72 11.80
C SER A 16 11.74 3.06 12.60
N VAL A 17 10.93 3.99 12.09
CA VAL A 17 9.67 4.37 12.73
C VAL A 17 8.74 3.16 12.73
N PRO A 18 8.14 2.79 13.88
CA PRO A 18 7.23 1.66 13.94
C PRO A 18 5.93 1.95 13.18
N GLU A 19 5.41 0.93 12.47
CA GLU A 19 4.16 1.03 11.71
C GLU A 19 2.97 1.39 12.60
N GLU A 20 3.00 0.98 13.88
CA GLU A 20 1.99 1.30 14.87
C GLU A 20 1.91 2.81 15.16
N ALA A 21 3.05 3.50 15.28
CA ALA A 21 3.09 4.95 15.46
C ALA A 21 2.56 5.70 14.22
N VAL A 22 2.80 5.15 13.02
CA VAL A 22 2.27 5.70 11.76
C VAL A 22 0.76 5.54 11.67
N LEU A 23 0.24 4.37 12.01
CA LEU A 23 -1.20 4.08 12.07
C LEU A 23 -1.91 4.92 13.13
N GLU A 24 -1.31 5.08 14.31
CA GLU A 24 -1.83 5.95 15.37
C GLU A 24 -1.89 7.41 14.91
N THR A 25 -0.84 7.89 14.25
CA THR A 25 -0.80 9.23 13.65
C THR A 25 -1.92 9.42 12.63
N GLU A 26 -2.13 8.45 11.74
CA GLU A 26 -3.24 8.49 10.76
C GLU A 26 -4.60 8.55 11.47
N LYS A 27 -4.79 7.73 12.52
CA LYS A 27 -6.02 7.69 13.31
C LYS A 27 -6.29 9.02 14.01
N ILE A 28 -5.27 9.66 14.56
CA ILE A 28 -5.37 11.00 15.18
C ILE A 28 -5.85 12.02 14.14
N PHE A 29 -5.24 12.04 12.94
CA PHE A 29 -5.65 12.95 11.88
C PHE A 29 -7.07 12.72 11.40
N ARG A 30 -7.49 11.46 11.25
CA ARG A 30 -8.88 11.11 10.88
C ARG A 30 -9.90 11.46 11.96
N SER A 31 -9.54 11.27 13.24
CA SER A 31 -10.43 11.56 14.37
C SER A 31 -10.57 13.06 14.62
N THR A 32 -9.54 13.84 14.28
CA THR A 32 -9.50 15.30 14.52
C THR A 32 -9.13 16.06 13.25
N PRO A 33 -10.07 16.24 12.30
CA PRO A 33 -9.80 16.98 11.06
C PRO A 33 -9.36 18.43 11.28
N GLN A 34 -9.84 19.04 12.38
CA GLN A 34 -9.49 20.40 12.81
C GLN A 34 -8.00 20.55 13.11
N LEU A 35 -7.35 19.48 13.60
CA LEU A 35 -5.92 19.44 13.89
C LEU A 35 -5.10 19.60 12.62
N LYS A 36 -5.51 18.92 11.54
CA LYS A 36 -4.88 19.06 10.22
C LYS A 36 -4.96 20.51 9.73
N GLY A 37 -6.14 21.11 9.78
CA GLY A 37 -6.33 22.50 9.38
C GLY A 37 -5.48 23.49 10.19
N ALA A 38 -5.33 23.26 11.50
CA ALA A 38 -4.47 24.09 12.36
C ALA A 38 -2.98 23.96 12.00
N LEU A 39 -2.52 22.75 11.67
CA LEU A 39 -1.12 22.51 11.25
C LEU A 39 -0.85 23.03 9.83
N GLU A 40 -1.84 23.00 8.94
CA GLU A 40 -1.77 23.58 7.59
C GLU A 40 -1.78 25.11 7.60
N ASN A 41 -2.47 25.72 8.56
CA ASN A 41 -2.67 27.17 8.58
C ASN A 41 -1.34 27.93 8.77
N PRO A 42 -0.91 28.77 7.80
CA PRO A 42 0.33 29.53 7.90
C PRO A 42 0.30 30.64 8.97
N LEU A 43 -0.89 31.05 9.43
CA LEU A 43 -1.06 32.05 10.49
C LEU A 43 -0.72 31.49 11.88
N VAL A 44 -0.75 30.17 12.06
CA VAL A 44 -0.35 29.54 13.32
C VAL A 44 1.18 29.48 13.36
N SER A 45 1.76 29.98 14.45
CA SER A 45 3.21 30.02 14.57
C SER A 45 3.81 28.61 14.60
N LEU A 46 5.04 28.45 14.09
CA LEU A 46 5.72 27.14 14.11
C LEU A 46 5.80 26.57 15.53
N LYS A 47 6.09 27.41 16.53
CA LYS A 47 6.17 27.00 17.95
C LYS A 47 4.85 26.41 18.46
N GLU A 48 3.71 27.01 18.12
CA GLU A 48 2.41 26.48 18.53
C GLU A 48 2.13 25.12 17.88
N LYS A 49 2.47 24.98 16.58
CA LYS A 49 2.36 23.69 15.89
C LYS A 49 3.24 22.62 16.52
N GLU A 50 4.49 22.94 16.82
CA GLU A 50 5.43 22.02 17.48
C GLU A 50 4.92 21.59 18.86
N HIS A 51 4.34 22.50 19.63
CA HIS A 51 3.79 22.20 20.96
C HIS A 51 2.59 21.26 20.89
N VAL A 52 1.72 21.45 19.90
CA VAL A 52 0.61 20.54 19.63
C VAL A 52 1.14 19.17 19.20
N ILE A 53 2.14 19.14 18.31
CA ILE A 53 2.76 17.91 17.84
C ILE A 53 3.34 17.10 19.02
N ASP A 54 4.05 17.78 19.92
CA ASP A 54 4.70 17.17 21.07
C ASP A 54 3.72 16.55 22.08
N ARG A 55 2.49 17.06 22.15
CA ARG A 55 1.46 16.55 23.08
C ARG A 55 0.58 15.46 22.49
N VAL A 56 0.29 15.53 21.19
CA VAL A 56 -0.75 14.68 20.58
C VAL A 56 -0.16 13.44 19.91
N PHE A 57 1.02 13.54 19.31
CA PHE A 57 1.57 12.48 18.46
C PHE A 57 2.65 11.64 19.17
N PRO A 58 2.87 10.38 18.73
CA PRO A 58 3.91 9.52 19.26
C PRO A 58 5.32 10.05 18.98
N GLN A 59 6.27 9.75 19.86
CA GLN A 59 7.61 10.34 19.89
C GLN A 59 8.36 10.16 18.55
N GLU A 60 8.21 9.01 17.93
CA GLU A 60 8.84 8.62 16.68
C GLU A 60 8.36 9.46 15.49
N MET A 61 7.12 9.95 15.55
CA MET A 61 6.52 10.79 14.50
C MET A 61 6.68 12.29 14.74
N LYS A 62 7.02 12.72 15.97
CA LYS A 62 7.16 14.15 16.31
C LYS A 62 8.15 14.87 15.40
N ASN A 63 9.37 14.35 15.28
CA ASN A 63 10.41 14.99 14.46
C ASN A 63 9.99 15.08 12.99
N PHE A 64 9.35 14.02 12.48
CA PHE A 64 8.83 14.01 11.12
C PHE A 64 7.75 15.07 10.89
N LEU A 65 6.79 15.19 11.81
CA LEU A 65 5.70 16.16 11.71
C LEU A 65 6.21 17.60 11.84
N LYS A 66 7.20 17.85 12.71
CA LYS A 66 7.84 19.18 12.84
C LYS A 66 8.52 19.60 11.55
N VAL A 67 9.29 18.70 10.94
CA VAL A 67 9.94 18.94 9.64
C VAL A 67 8.90 19.20 8.55
N THR A 68 7.89 18.33 8.46
CA THR A 68 6.81 18.45 7.47
C THR A 68 6.03 19.76 7.62
N CYS A 69 5.78 20.22 8.85
CA CYS A 69 5.17 21.52 9.13
C CYS A 69 6.10 22.69 8.76
N LYS A 70 7.39 22.59 9.06
CA LYS A 70 8.41 23.60 8.72
C LYS A 70 8.50 23.84 7.21
N TYR A 71 8.39 22.77 6.41
CA TYR A 71 8.40 22.84 4.95
C TYR A 71 7.00 23.03 4.33
N GLN A 72 5.96 23.26 5.13
CA GLN A 72 4.57 23.41 4.68
C GLN A 72 4.06 22.23 3.84
N LYS A 73 4.60 21.03 4.07
CA LYS A 73 4.23 19.79 3.35
C LYS A 73 3.17 18.97 4.07
N ILE A 74 2.59 19.51 5.14
CA ILE A 74 1.60 18.81 5.97
C ILE A 74 0.29 18.52 5.23
N SER A 75 0.01 19.24 4.13
CA SER A 75 -1.13 18.96 3.26
C SER A 75 -1.06 17.59 2.59
N SER A 76 0.15 17.12 2.28
CA SER A 76 0.43 15.80 1.69
C SER A 76 0.63 14.70 2.73
N ILE A 77 0.31 14.94 4.02
CA ILE A 77 0.56 13.96 5.08
C ILE A 77 -0.17 12.64 4.84
N TYR A 78 -1.40 12.67 4.34
CA TYR A 78 -2.16 11.45 4.03
C TYR A 78 -1.48 10.61 2.95
N ASP A 79 -1.04 11.24 1.87
CA ASP A 79 -0.30 10.56 0.80
C ASP A 79 1.01 9.95 1.32
N ILE A 80 1.71 10.66 2.21
CA ILE A 80 2.95 10.18 2.83
C ILE A 80 2.70 8.94 3.70
N LEU A 81 1.68 8.99 4.57
CA LEU A 81 1.35 7.89 5.47
C LEU A 81 0.92 6.64 4.67
N GLU A 82 0.12 6.81 3.63
CA GLU A 82 -0.27 5.72 2.71
C GLU A 82 0.96 5.14 1.99
N THR A 83 1.79 6.00 1.41
CA THR A 83 3.01 5.60 0.70
C THR A 83 4.00 4.89 1.64
N TYR A 84 4.12 5.31 2.89
CA TYR A 84 4.92 4.64 3.89
C TYR A 84 4.42 3.22 4.17
N GLY A 85 3.11 3.03 4.32
CA GLY A 85 2.53 1.70 4.51
C GLY A 85 2.88 0.77 3.36
N ASP A 86 2.74 1.24 2.12
CA ASP A 86 3.11 0.45 0.93
C ASP A 86 4.61 0.19 0.84
N TYR A 87 5.43 1.18 1.14
CA TYR A 87 6.89 1.06 1.13
C TYR A 87 7.38 0.09 2.20
N SER A 88 6.88 0.21 3.43
CA SER A 88 7.21 -0.66 4.56
C SER A 88 6.84 -2.12 4.26
N ARG A 89 5.66 -2.36 3.69
CA ARG A 89 5.26 -3.70 3.23
C ARG A 89 6.18 -4.25 2.15
N LYS A 90 6.53 -3.42 1.16
CA LYS A 90 7.46 -3.80 0.09
C LYS A 90 8.84 -4.17 0.65
N GLN A 91 9.35 -3.42 1.62
CA GLN A 91 10.65 -3.67 2.26
C GLN A 91 10.63 -4.88 3.19
N LYS A 92 9.51 -5.14 3.88
CA LYS A 92 9.28 -6.38 4.63
C LYS A 92 9.16 -7.61 3.71
N GLY A 93 9.06 -7.40 2.39
CA GLY A 93 8.91 -8.46 1.40
C GLY A 93 7.51 -9.07 1.38
N ILE A 94 6.49 -8.29 1.77
CA ILE A 94 5.09 -8.72 1.77
C ILE A 94 4.48 -8.37 0.40
N LEU A 95 4.14 -9.38 -0.38
CA LEU A 95 3.46 -9.23 -1.66
C LEU A 95 1.95 -9.39 -1.46
N LYS A 96 1.18 -8.36 -1.79
CA LYS A 96 -0.27 -8.48 -1.90
C LYS A 96 -0.62 -9.05 -3.27
N ALA A 97 -1.39 -10.14 -3.27
CA ALA A 97 -1.94 -10.71 -4.47
C ALA A 97 -3.46 -10.86 -4.33
N VAL A 98 -4.20 -10.61 -5.41
CA VAL A 98 -5.64 -10.81 -5.50
C VAL A 98 -5.89 -11.96 -6.45
N LEU A 99 -6.55 -13.00 -5.94
CA LEU A 99 -7.00 -14.15 -6.71
C LEU A 99 -8.47 -14.00 -7.00
N THR A 100 -8.78 -13.67 -8.25
CA THR A 100 -10.15 -13.65 -8.77
C THR A 100 -10.49 -15.02 -9.34
N TYR A 101 -11.51 -15.68 -8.80
CA TYR A 101 -11.88 -17.04 -9.18
C TYR A 101 -13.38 -17.17 -9.46
N VAL A 102 -13.75 -18.09 -10.36
CA VAL A 102 -15.15 -18.52 -10.55
C VAL A 102 -15.50 -19.73 -9.69
N THR A 103 -14.55 -20.65 -9.53
CA THR A 103 -14.67 -21.85 -8.71
C THR A 103 -13.69 -21.74 -7.57
N LYS A 104 -14.18 -21.93 -6.33
CA LYS A 104 -13.34 -21.81 -5.14
C LYS A 104 -12.12 -22.73 -5.28
N PRO A 105 -10.90 -22.19 -5.24
CA PRO A 105 -9.69 -23.00 -5.30
C PRO A 105 -9.55 -23.84 -4.05
N GLU A 106 -9.03 -25.05 -4.19
CA GLU A 106 -8.66 -25.88 -3.05
C GLU A 106 -7.44 -25.30 -2.31
N GLU A 107 -7.28 -25.63 -1.04
CA GLU A 107 -6.15 -25.15 -0.23
C GLU A 107 -4.79 -25.52 -0.86
N ALA A 108 -4.68 -26.72 -1.43
CA ALA A 108 -3.48 -27.16 -2.14
C ALA A 108 -3.17 -26.30 -3.39
N GLN A 109 -4.19 -25.74 -4.05
CA GLN A 109 -3.99 -24.82 -5.18
C GLN A 109 -3.54 -23.44 -4.68
N LYS A 110 -4.16 -22.94 -3.61
CA LYS A 110 -3.72 -21.70 -2.95
C LYS A 110 -2.25 -21.75 -2.57
N GLU A 111 -1.82 -22.82 -1.91
CA GLU A 111 -0.45 -22.95 -1.43
C GLU A 111 0.55 -22.94 -2.59
N LYS A 112 0.23 -23.63 -3.70
CA LYS A 112 1.05 -23.59 -4.93
C LYS A 112 1.13 -22.19 -5.54
N MET A 113 0.03 -21.43 -5.50
CA MET A 113 -0.01 -20.07 -6.03
C MET A 113 0.79 -19.11 -5.17
N GLU A 114 0.71 -19.24 -3.85
CA GLU A 114 1.55 -18.49 -2.92
C GLU A 114 3.03 -18.82 -3.10
N ASP A 115 3.39 -20.10 -3.27
CA ASP A 115 4.78 -20.50 -3.52
C ASP A 115 5.29 -19.96 -4.87
N PHE A 116 4.47 -20.02 -5.91
CA PHE A 116 4.78 -19.42 -7.21
C PHE A 116 5.02 -17.92 -7.09
N LEU A 117 4.15 -17.19 -6.38
CA LEU A 117 4.29 -15.75 -6.16
C LEU A 117 5.53 -15.40 -5.32
N ARG A 118 5.82 -16.18 -4.27
CA ARG A 118 7.05 -16.02 -3.48
C ARG A 118 8.30 -16.14 -4.35
N ARG A 119 8.35 -17.15 -5.23
CA ARG A 119 9.47 -17.36 -6.15
C ARG A 119 9.58 -16.26 -7.20
N GLU A 120 8.47 -15.89 -7.83
CA GLU A 120 8.46 -14.96 -8.97
C GLU A 120 8.75 -13.52 -8.56
N PHE A 121 8.34 -13.11 -7.35
CA PHE A 121 8.56 -11.75 -6.84
C PHE A 121 9.65 -11.66 -5.76
N GLY A 122 10.25 -12.78 -5.36
CA GLY A 122 11.21 -12.83 -4.25
C GLY A 122 10.61 -12.39 -2.92
N ALA A 123 9.29 -12.52 -2.75
CA ALA A 123 8.57 -12.09 -1.56
C ALA A 123 8.76 -13.10 -0.42
N LYS A 124 8.96 -12.59 0.80
CA LYS A 124 9.04 -13.42 2.01
C LYS A 124 7.65 -13.89 2.44
N GLU A 125 6.65 -13.05 2.25
CA GLU A 125 5.28 -13.31 2.66
C GLU A 125 4.32 -12.89 1.55
N VAL A 126 3.26 -13.67 1.31
CA VAL A 126 2.24 -13.38 0.29
C VAL A 126 0.89 -13.29 0.98
N ILE A 127 0.24 -12.12 0.88
CA ILE A 127 -1.13 -11.93 1.34
C ILE A 127 -2.05 -12.14 0.15
N LEU A 128 -2.68 -13.32 0.09
CA LEU A 128 -3.59 -13.70 -0.98
C LEU A 128 -5.05 -13.33 -0.64
N THR A 129 -5.57 -12.30 -1.29
CA THR A 129 -6.96 -11.88 -1.19
C THR A 129 -7.83 -12.63 -2.19
N LEU A 130 -8.83 -13.35 -1.70
CA LEU A 130 -9.77 -14.12 -2.52
C LEU A 130 -10.95 -13.25 -2.97
N ARG A 131 -11.22 -13.19 -4.28
CA ARG A 131 -12.38 -12.50 -4.85
C ARG A 131 -13.16 -13.44 -5.76
N GLU A 132 -14.43 -13.69 -5.44
CA GLU A 132 -15.31 -14.47 -6.33
C GLU A 132 -15.81 -13.57 -7.47
N ASP A 133 -15.65 -14.02 -8.71
CA ASP A 133 -16.20 -13.36 -9.90
C ASP A 133 -16.82 -14.41 -10.84
N LYS A 134 -18.16 -14.40 -10.88
CA LYS A 134 -18.97 -15.32 -11.70
C LYS A 134 -19.06 -14.91 -13.17
N SER A 135 -18.53 -13.74 -13.55
CA SER A 135 -18.43 -13.32 -14.96
C SER A 135 -17.32 -14.07 -15.70
N LEU A 136 -16.38 -14.69 -14.96
CA LEU A 136 -15.40 -15.61 -15.49
C LEU A 136 -16.08 -16.90 -15.93
N ILE A 137 -16.02 -17.22 -17.22
CA ILE A 137 -16.61 -18.45 -17.81
C ILE A 137 -15.88 -19.71 -17.28
N GLY A 138 -14.67 -19.56 -16.75
CA GLY A 138 -13.85 -20.63 -16.19
C GLY A 138 -12.42 -20.16 -15.88
N GLY A 139 -11.80 -20.73 -14.83
CA GLY A 139 -10.42 -20.46 -14.44
C GLY A 139 -10.26 -19.39 -13.35
N PHE A 140 -9.07 -18.79 -13.26
CA PHE A 140 -8.74 -17.76 -12.28
C PHE A 140 -7.80 -16.70 -12.86
N ILE A 141 -7.83 -15.50 -12.28
CA ILE A 141 -6.93 -14.39 -12.56
C ILE A 141 -6.18 -14.07 -11.27
N LEU A 142 -4.85 -14.03 -11.36
CA LEU A 142 -3.98 -13.70 -10.25
C LEU A 142 -3.32 -12.35 -10.50
N SER A 143 -3.69 -11.33 -9.73
CA SER A 143 -3.11 -9.99 -9.80
C SER A 143 -2.15 -9.80 -8.63
N ALA A 144 -0.87 -9.52 -8.88
CA ALA A 144 0.14 -9.32 -7.87
C ALA A 144 1.00 -8.10 -8.20
N GLY A 145 0.88 -7.04 -7.39
CA GLY A 145 1.49 -5.75 -7.68
C GLY A 145 1.02 -5.21 -9.05
N ASP A 146 1.97 -4.96 -9.95
CA ASP A 146 1.72 -4.47 -11.31
C ASP A 146 1.58 -5.60 -12.37
N LYS A 147 1.66 -6.87 -11.98
CA LYS A 147 1.51 -8.00 -12.91
C LYS A 147 0.16 -8.69 -12.71
N GLU A 148 -0.54 -8.90 -13.81
CA GLU A 148 -1.69 -9.80 -13.87
C GLU A 148 -1.32 -11.08 -14.63
N PHE A 149 -1.67 -12.21 -14.05
CA PHE A 149 -1.57 -13.51 -14.67
C PHE A 149 -2.97 -14.07 -14.89
N ASP A 150 -3.41 -14.00 -16.14
CA ASP A 150 -4.71 -14.49 -16.58
C ASP A 150 -4.61 -15.97 -17.00
N TRP A 151 -5.17 -16.86 -16.18
CA TRP A 151 -5.38 -18.27 -16.51
C TRP A 151 -6.85 -18.61 -16.77
N SER A 152 -7.67 -17.60 -17.07
CA SER A 152 -9.06 -17.79 -17.48
C SER A 152 -9.14 -18.55 -18.81
N LEU A 153 -10.20 -19.35 -18.96
CA LEU A 153 -10.49 -20.06 -20.20
C LEU A 153 -10.69 -19.09 -21.37
N ARG A 154 -11.21 -17.90 -21.09
CA ARG A 154 -11.37 -16.82 -22.08
C ARG A 154 -10.02 -16.33 -22.59
N GLY A 155 -9.04 -16.14 -21.69
CA GLY A 155 -7.66 -15.82 -22.04
C GLY A 155 -7.01 -16.90 -22.91
N ARG A 156 -7.18 -18.19 -22.54
CA ARG A 156 -6.66 -19.31 -23.35
C ARG A 156 -7.29 -19.36 -24.74
N TYR A 157 -8.59 -19.16 -24.87
CA TYR A 157 -9.28 -19.16 -26.17
C TYR A 157 -8.83 -18.01 -27.08
N ASN A 158 -8.68 -16.80 -26.54
CA ASN A 158 -8.17 -15.65 -27.29
C ASN A 158 -6.72 -15.84 -27.74
N ASN A 159 -5.87 -16.40 -26.88
CA ASN A 159 -4.47 -16.66 -27.20
C ASN A 159 -4.32 -17.77 -28.26
N LEU A 160 -5.22 -18.77 -28.24
CA LEU A 160 -5.29 -19.79 -29.29
C LEU A 160 -5.73 -19.19 -30.63
N ARG A 161 -6.77 -18.33 -30.65
CA ARG A 161 -7.19 -17.61 -31.87
C ARG A 161 -6.07 -16.76 -32.44
N GLN A 162 -5.37 -15.97 -31.61
CA GLN A 162 -4.27 -15.13 -32.08
C GLN A 162 -3.12 -15.93 -32.70
N LYS A 163 -2.77 -17.11 -32.14
CA LYS A 163 -1.76 -17.99 -32.72
C LYS A 163 -2.19 -18.61 -34.06
N LEU A 164 -3.48 -18.80 -34.28
CA LEU A 164 -4.02 -19.35 -35.53
C LEU A 164 -4.24 -18.29 -36.62
N THR A 165 -4.47 -17.03 -36.25
CA THR A 165 -4.68 -15.91 -37.19
C THR A 165 -3.36 -15.26 -37.66
N ARG A 166 -2.24 -15.52 -36.97
CA ARG A 166 -0.90 -15.09 -37.41
C ARG A 166 -0.36 -16.08 -38.45
N ARG A 167 -0.93 -16.06 -39.65
CA ARG A 167 -0.37 -16.64 -40.88
C ARG A 167 0.07 -15.52 -41.81
#